data_AF-A0A917RQM3-F1
#
_entry.id   AF-A0A917RQM3-F1
#
_cell.length_a   1.000
_cell.length_b   1.000
_cell.length_c   1.000
_cell.angle_alpha   90.00
_cell.angle_beta   90.00
_cell.angle_gamma   90.00
#
_symmetry.space_group_name_H-M   'P 1'
#
loop_
_entity.id
_entity.type
_entity.pdbx_description
1 polymer ?
#
loop_
_entity_poly.entity_id
_entity_poly.type
_entity_poly.pdbx_seq_one_letter_code
_entity_poly.pdbx_strand_id
1 'polypeptide(L)'
;MTSSLAVEAPPPARRGRSARLRSLGLVVLGIALGVALTVAARWPRTEVVYRGDQPATVAYDDGSPHVLALVRRSSLAGESHQIVVGRDPGLSYGHRVDIETSARSVTAAEWTTAGVRVSFDTGHELFIPARYFTGGR
;
A
#
# COMPACT_ATOMS: atom_id res chain seq x y z
N MET A 1 -75.20 -37.92 38.11
CA MET A 1 -74.21 -38.25 37.07
C MET A 1 -74.22 -37.13 36.05
N THR A 2 -73.30 -36.17 36.16
CA THR A 2 -73.16 -35.05 35.22
C THR A 2 -71.70 -35.01 34.79
N SER A 3 -71.46 -35.31 33.52
CA SER A 3 -70.15 -35.42 32.90
C SER A 3 -69.45 -34.06 32.82
N SER A 4 -68.23 -34.01 33.37
CA SER A 4 -67.31 -32.87 33.31
C SER A 4 -66.55 -32.90 31.98
N LEU A 5 -66.85 -31.98 31.07
CA LEU A 5 -66.06 -31.74 29.85
C LEU A 5 -64.85 -30.89 30.20
N ALA A 6 -63.68 -31.52 30.30
CA ALA A 6 -62.41 -30.83 30.41
C ALA A 6 -62.06 -30.19 29.06
N VAL A 7 -61.96 -28.86 29.05
CA VAL A 7 -61.41 -28.09 27.92
C VAL A 7 -59.89 -28.29 27.93
N GLU A 8 -59.38 -29.05 26.97
CA GLU A 8 -57.95 -29.23 26.75
C GLU A 8 -57.41 -28.00 26.00
N ALA A 9 -56.63 -27.18 26.71
CA ALA A 9 -55.98 -26.01 26.13
C ALA A 9 -54.80 -26.45 25.24
N PRO A 10 -54.60 -25.84 24.05
CA PRO A 10 -53.51 -26.21 23.17
C PRO A 10 -52.15 -25.83 23.78
N PRO A 11 -51.10 -26.64 23.54
CA PRO A 11 -49.78 -26.40 24.12
C PRO A 11 -49.16 -25.10 23.60
N PRO A 12 -48.39 -24.35 24.44
CA PRO A 12 -47.75 -23.12 24.01
C PRO A 12 -46.69 -23.41 22.94
N ALA A 13 -46.83 -22.75 21.80
CA ALA A 13 -45.89 -22.86 20.69
C ALA A 13 -44.48 -22.43 21.11
N ARG A 14 -43.51 -23.36 21.08
CA ARG A 14 -42.08 -23.09 21.26
C ARG A 14 -41.51 -22.29 20.08
N ARG A 15 -41.83 -21.00 19.98
CA ARG A 15 -41.25 -20.05 19.00
C ARG A 15 -40.29 -19.11 19.74
N GLY A 16 -38.97 -19.29 19.60
CA GLY A 16 -38.06 -18.25 20.12
C GLY A 16 -36.56 -18.54 20.11
N ARG A 17 -36.12 -19.80 20.07
CA ARG A 17 -34.67 -20.11 20.14
C ARG A 17 -33.96 -20.09 18.78
N SER A 18 -34.63 -20.47 17.70
CA SER A 18 -34.03 -20.57 16.36
C SER A 18 -33.79 -19.22 15.68
N ALA A 19 -34.62 -18.21 15.95
CA ALA A 19 -34.47 -16.87 15.38
C ALA A 19 -33.25 -16.13 15.94
N ARG A 20 -32.98 -16.27 17.25
CA ARG A 20 -31.87 -15.61 17.94
C ARG A 20 -30.49 -16.15 17.51
N LEU A 21 -30.39 -17.45 17.22
CA LEU A 21 -29.15 -18.08 16.73
C LEU A 21 -28.84 -17.68 15.28
N ARG A 22 -29.87 -17.53 14.44
CA ARG A 22 -29.72 -17.05 13.06
C ARG A 22 -29.30 -15.58 13.01
N SER A 23 -29.87 -14.74 13.86
CA SER A 23 -29.47 -13.33 13.96
C SER A 23 -28.03 -13.18 14.47
N LEU A 24 -27.61 -14.02 15.44
CA LEU A 24 -26.23 -14.00 15.93
C LEU A 24 -25.23 -14.41 14.84
N GLY A 25 -25.56 -15.45 14.04
CA GLY A 25 -24.74 -15.87 12.91
C GLY A 25 -24.56 -14.77 11.85
N LEU A 26 -25.63 -14.03 11.52
CA LEU A 26 -25.56 -12.90 10.58
C LEU A 26 -24.72 -11.74 11.12
N VAL A 27 -24.82 -11.44 12.42
CA VAL A 27 -24.00 -10.40 13.05
C VAL A 27 -22.52 -10.77 13.02
N VAL A 28 -22.17 -12.01 13.41
CA VAL A 28 -20.78 -12.48 13.37
C VAL A 28 -20.23 -12.47 11.94
N LEU A 29 -21.01 -12.92 10.96
CA LEU A 29 -20.62 -12.86 9.55
C LEU A 29 -20.41 -11.42 9.07
N GLY A 30 -21.31 -10.51 9.45
CA GLY A 30 -21.19 -9.09 9.12
C GLY A 30 -19.93 -8.45 9.70
N ILE A 31 -19.60 -8.75 10.96
CA ILE A 31 -18.36 -8.30 11.60
C ILE A 31 -17.14 -8.88 10.89
N ALA A 32 -17.13 -10.20 10.64
CA ALA A 32 -16.02 -10.86 9.96
C ALA A 32 -15.78 -10.28 8.55
N LEU A 33 -16.84 -10.05 7.79
CA LEU A 33 -16.77 -9.42 6.48
C LEU A 33 -16.26 -7.96 6.57
N GLY A 34 -16.75 -7.19 7.55
CA GLY A 34 -16.29 -5.82 7.79
C GLY A 34 -14.80 -5.75 8.12
N VAL A 35 -14.31 -6.65 8.98
CA VAL A 35 -12.88 -6.77 9.29
C VAL A 35 -12.08 -7.15 8.04
N ALA A 36 -12.53 -8.16 7.30
CA ALA A 36 -11.85 -8.61 6.09
C ALA A 36 -11.74 -7.49 5.04
N LEU A 37 -12.82 -6.74 4.80
CA LEU A 37 -12.81 -5.61 3.87
C LEU A 37 -11.87 -4.49 4.35
N THR A 38 -11.84 -4.20 5.65
CA THR A 38 -10.94 -3.18 6.21
C THR A 38 -9.47 -3.58 6.06
N VAL A 39 -9.16 -4.86 6.31
CA VAL A 39 -7.80 -5.40 6.12
C VAL A 39 -7.40 -5.38 4.65
N ALA A 40 -8.30 -5.80 3.75
CA ALA A 40 -8.05 -5.77 2.31
C ALA A 40 -7.84 -4.35 1.77
N ALA A 41 -8.61 -3.37 2.28
CA ALA A 41 -8.48 -1.97 1.89
C ALA A 41 -7.16 -1.34 2.37
N ARG A 42 -6.65 -1.77 3.52
CA ARG A 42 -5.35 -1.31 4.07
C ARG A 42 -4.18 -2.24 3.74
N TRP A 43 -4.36 -3.14 2.77
CA TRP A 43 -3.33 -4.10 2.42
C TRP A 43 -2.07 -3.39 1.93
N PRO A 44 -0.86 -3.81 2.36
CA PRO A 44 0.37 -3.16 1.93
C PRO A 44 0.51 -3.15 0.40
N ARG A 45 0.86 -1.97 -0.14
CA ARG A 45 1.03 -1.77 -1.60
C ARG A 45 2.24 -0.91 -1.85
N THR A 46 2.90 -1.17 -2.97
CA THR A 46 4.01 -0.39 -3.49
C THR A 46 3.58 0.21 -4.82
N GLU A 47 3.79 1.52 -4.98
CA GLU A 47 3.38 2.28 -6.16
C GLU A 47 4.52 3.17 -6.62
N VAL A 48 4.73 3.24 -7.93
CA VAL A 48 5.70 4.16 -8.54
C VAL A 48 4.99 5.46 -8.84
N VAL A 49 5.30 6.51 -8.09
CA VAL A 49 4.66 7.84 -8.19
C VAL A 49 5.33 8.70 -9.26
N TYR A 50 6.63 8.51 -9.46
CA TYR A 50 7.39 9.17 -10.51
C TYR A 50 8.42 8.22 -11.10
N ARG A 51 8.70 8.39 -12.39
CA ARG A 51 9.79 7.72 -13.09
C ARG A 51 10.46 8.70 -14.04
N GLY A 52 11.79 8.70 -14.02
CA GLY A 52 12.61 9.45 -14.96
C GLY A 52 13.78 8.60 -15.44
N ASP A 53 14.03 8.61 -16.74
CA ASP A 53 15.13 7.88 -17.35
C ASP A 53 16.36 8.80 -17.52
N GLN A 54 17.56 8.21 -17.41
CA GLN A 54 18.80 8.91 -17.72
C GLN A 54 18.81 9.33 -19.20
N PRO A 55 19.10 10.61 -19.51
CA PRO A 55 19.20 11.07 -20.89
C PRO A 55 20.45 10.50 -21.55
N ALA A 56 20.39 10.24 -22.87
CA ALA A 56 21.50 9.71 -23.65
C ALA A 56 22.75 10.62 -23.69
N THR A 57 22.61 11.90 -23.32
CA THR A 57 23.71 12.87 -23.22
C THR A 57 24.57 12.70 -21.98
N VAL A 58 24.09 11.96 -20.98
CA VAL A 58 24.85 11.64 -19.77
C VAL A 58 25.23 10.17 -19.86
N ALA A 59 26.51 9.87 -19.65
CA ALA A 59 27.03 8.52 -19.56
C ALA A 59 27.83 8.37 -18.26
N TYR A 60 27.69 7.22 -17.62
CA TYR A 60 28.46 6.83 -16.44
C TYR A 60 29.50 5.78 -16.83
N ASP A 61 30.51 5.59 -15.98
CA ASP A 61 31.65 4.71 -16.26
C ASP A 61 31.26 3.23 -16.44
N ASP A 62 30.11 2.81 -15.92
CA ASP A 62 29.60 1.44 -16.09
C ASP A 62 28.87 1.22 -17.43
N GLY A 63 28.80 2.26 -18.28
CA GLY A 63 28.21 2.22 -19.62
C GLY A 63 26.72 1.87 -19.68
N SER A 64 26.04 1.83 -18.53
CA SER A 64 24.68 1.33 -18.43
C SER A 64 23.67 2.48 -18.30
N PRO A 65 22.48 2.39 -18.92
CA PRO A 65 21.42 3.36 -18.66
C PRO A 65 20.87 3.17 -17.24
N HIS A 66 20.55 4.29 -16.59
CA HIS A 66 19.95 4.29 -15.26
C HIS A 66 18.54 4.87 -15.29
N VAL A 67 17.77 4.47 -14.29
CA VAL A 67 16.43 4.96 -14.03
C VAL A 67 16.36 5.51 -12.62
N LEU A 68 15.56 6.54 -12.44
CA LEU A 68 15.18 7.10 -11.15
C LEU A 68 13.68 6.92 -10.97
N ALA A 69 13.26 6.51 -9.78
CA ALA A 69 11.87 6.40 -9.43
C ALA A 69 11.60 6.90 -8.02
N LEU A 70 10.47 7.61 -7.85
CA LEU A 70 9.88 7.83 -6.54
C LEU A 70 8.87 6.72 -6.29
N VAL A 71 9.08 5.96 -5.23
CA VAL A 71 8.24 4.84 -4.83
C VAL A 71 7.51 5.19 -3.54
N ARG A 72 6.19 5.09 -3.55
CA ARG A 72 5.34 5.16 -2.36
C ARG A 72 5.05 3.75 -1.87
N ARG A 73 5.31 3.50 -0.59
CA ARG A 73 4.90 2.26 0.08
C ARG A 73 3.85 2.59 1.11
N SER A 74 2.66 2.06 0.93
CA SER A 74 1.58 2.15 1.91
C SER A 74 1.56 0.84 2.71
N SER A 75 1.50 0.94 4.03
CA SER A 75 1.43 -0.17 4.97
C SER A 75 0.34 0.09 6.02
N LEU A 76 0.08 -0.91 6.87
CA LEU A 76 -0.84 -0.73 8.00
C LEU A 76 -0.36 0.34 9.00
N ALA A 77 0.94 0.60 9.07
CA ALA A 77 1.55 1.56 9.99
C ALA A 77 1.65 2.99 9.43
N GLY A 78 1.38 3.18 8.14
CA GLY A 78 1.52 4.46 7.45
C GLY A 78 2.13 4.34 6.07
N GLU A 79 2.44 5.49 5.48
CA GLU A 79 3.05 5.60 4.16
C GLU A 79 4.49 6.08 4.27
N SER A 80 5.36 5.54 3.41
CA SER A 80 6.73 6.03 3.23
C SER A 80 7.04 6.28 1.76
N HIS A 81 7.92 7.25 1.52
CA HIS A 81 8.40 7.60 0.19
C HIS A 81 9.89 7.30 0.10
N GLN A 82 10.29 6.72 -1.02
CA GLN A 82 11.67 6.32 -1.26
C GLN A 82 12.07 6.64 -2.70
N ILE A 83 13.21 7.27 -2.89
CA ILE A 83 13.84 7.37 -4.21
C ILE A 83 14.66 6.10 -4.46
N VAL A 84 14.50 5.52 -5.63
CA VAL A 84 15.32 4.40 -6.13
C VAL A 84 16.05 4.87 -7.38
N VAL A 85 17.37 4.70 -7.41
CA VAL A 85 18.20 4.98 -8.59
C VAL A 85 19.05 3.77 -8.92
N GLY A 86 19.01 3.31 -10.16
CA GLY A 86 19.79 2.14 -10.55
C GLY A 86 19.59 1.75 -12.01
N ARG A 87 20.24 0.64 -12.40
CA ARG A 87 20.19 0.09 -13.77
C ARG A 87 18.93 -0.73 -14.05
N ASP A 88 18.31 -1.26 -13.00
CA ASP A 88 17.16 -2.15 -13.15
C ASP A 88 15.88 -1.34 -13.38
N PRO A 89 15.25 -1.45 -14.57
CA PRO A 89 13.99 -0.77 -14.82
C PRO A 89 12.86 -1.28 -13.92
N GLY A 90 12.94 -2.50 -13.39
CA GLY A 90 11.99 -3.08 -12.45
C GLY A 90 12.09 -2.54 -11.03
N LEU A 91 13.10 -1.70 -10.72
CA LEU A 91 13.35 -1.11 -9.39
C LEU A 91 13.60 -2.16 -8.28
N SER A 92 13.84 -3.41 -8.65
CA SER A 92 14.16 -4.50 -7.72
C SER A 92 15.58 -4.31 -7.15
N TYR A 93 16.47 -3.67 -7.91
CA TYR A 93 17.83 -3.36 -7.51
C TYR A 93 18.20 -1.90 -7.81
N GLY A 94 19.05 -1.32 -6.95
CA GLY A 94 19.50 0.06 -7.05
C GLY A 94 19.74 0.69 -5.68
N HIS A 95 20.30 1.90 -5.71
CA HIS A 95 20.47 2.74 -4.54
C HIS A 95 19.13 3.28 -4.07
N ARG A 96 18.90 3.22 -2.76
CA ARG A 96 17.63 3.55 -2.12
C ARG A 96 17.84 4.65 -1.09
N VAL A 97 17.06 5.71 -1.18
CA VAL A 97 17.09 6.84 -0.24
C VAL A 97 15.68 7.09 0.28
N ASP A 98 15.52 6.96 1.59
CA ASP A 98 14.25 7.26 2.26
C ASP A 98 14.04 8.77 2.32
N ILE A 99 12.82 9.20 2.02
CA ILE A 99 12.43 10.60 1.98
C ILE A 99 11.59 10.89 3.22
N GLU A 100 12.21 11.55 4.20
CA GLU A 100 11.54 11.92 5.47
C GLU A 100 10.68 13.18 5.35
N THR A 101 10.75 13.90 4.23
CA THR A 101 9.94 15.08 3.99
C THR A 101 8.50 14.73 3.57
N SER A 102 7.60 15.70 3.69
CA SER A 102 6.22 15.62 3.22
C SER A 102 6.09 15.63 1.69
N ALA A 103 7.20 15.66 0.95
CA ALA A 103 7.24 15.60 -0.51
C ALA A 103 6.53 14.35 -1.03
N ARG A 104 5.54 14.56 -1.92
CA ARG A 104 4.75 13.47 -2.50
C ARG A 104 5.02 13.26 -3.98
N SER A 105 5.65 14.24 -4.63
CA SER A 105 5.94 14.17 -6.05
C SER A 105 7.28 14.81 -6.40
N VAL A 106 7.87 14.31 -7.49
CA VAL A 106 9.07 14.88 -8.11
C VAL A 106 8.60 15.84 -9.20
N THR A 107 9.13 17.06 -9.17
CA THR A 107 8.88 18.08 -10.20
C THR A 107 9.92 18.03 -11.31
N ALA A 108 11.17 17.73 -10.97
CA ALA A 108 12.26 17.61 -11.92
C ALA A 108 13.34 16.62 -11.46
N ALA A 109 14.00 15.99 -12.43
CA ALA A 109 15.20 15.18 -12.22
C ALA A 109 16.27 15.60 -13.22
N GLU A 110 17.34 16.21 -12.74
CA GLU A 110 18.47 16.67 -13.54
C GLU A 110 19.62 15.68 -13.42
N TRP A 111 19.96 15.03 -14.52
CA TRP A 111 21.07 14.08 -14.59
C TRP A 111 22.36 14.78 -14.99
N THR A 112 23.44 14.46 -14.31
CA THR A 112 24.79 14.93 -14.60
C THR A 112 25.78 13.76 -14.48
N THR A 113 27.01 13.94 -14.95
CA THR A 113 28.08 12.95 -14.76
C THR A 113 28.42 12.74 -13.27
N ALA A 114 28.16 13.72 -12.41
CA ALA A 114 28.39 13.62 -10.97
C ALA A 114 27.28 12.85 -10.22
N GLY A 115 26.09 12.73 -10.79
CA GLY A 115 24.91 12.14 -10.14
C GLY A 115 23.61 12.75 -10.64
N VAL A 116 22.54 12.57 -9.86
CA VAL A 116 21.19 13.08 -10.18
C VAL A 116 20.69 14.01 -9.09
N ARG A 117 20.18 15.19 -9.48
CA ARG A 117 19.49 16.13 -8.61
C ARG A 117 18.00 15.99 -8.81
N VAL A 118 17.27 15.78 -7.73
CA VAL A 118 15.82 15.60 -7.70
C VAL A 118 15.21 16.81 -7.00
N SER A 119 14.29 17.48 -7.68
CA SER A 119 13.50 18.56 -7.11
C SER A 119 12.10 18.06 -6.79
N PHE A 120 11.59 18.43 -5.62
CA PHE A 120 10.26 18.02 -5.14
C PHE A 120 9.25 19.16 -5.26
N ASP A 121 7.96 18.82 -5.22
CA ASP A 121 6.84 19.76 -5.16
C ASP A 121 6.87 20.72 -3.96
N THR A 122 7.49 20.28 -2.87
CA THR A 122 7.73 21.07 -1.65
C THR A 122 8.84 22.11 -1.79
N GLY A 123 9.58 22.12 -2.91
CA GLY A 123 10.74 22.99 -3.13
C GLY A 123 12.04 22.46 -2.51
N HIS A 124 12.02 21.30 -1.85
CA HIS A 124 13.23 20.61 -1.42
C HIS A 124 13.98 20.00 -2.61
N GLU A 125 15.28 19.82 -2.44
CA GLU A 125 16.15 19.15 -3.41
C GLU A 125 16.96 18.04 -2.74
N LEU A 126 17.14 16.94 -3.46
CA LEU A 126 18.01 15.84 -3.09
C LEU A 126 19.02 15.62 -4.20
N PHE A 127 20.30 15.59 -3.85
CA PHE A 127 21.36 15.17 -4.75
C PHE A 127 21.85 13.77 -4.40
N ILE A 128 21.84 12.88 -5.40
CA ILE A 128 22.31 11.50 -5.28
C ILE A 128 23.58 11.37 -6.14
N PRO A 129 24.77 11.27 -5.53
CA PRO A 129 26.01 11.06 -6.26
C PRO A 129 26.04 9.76 -7.07
N ALA A 130 26.61 9.81 -8.28
CA ALA A 130 26.71 8.67 -9.20
C ALA A 130 27.33 7.43 -8.56
N ARG A 131 28.42 7.63 -7.78
CA ARG A 131 29.16 6.57 -7.07
C ARG A 131 28.31 5.67 -6.17
N TYR A 132 27.09 6.06 -5.82
CA TYR A 132 26.19 5.26 -4.98
C TYR A 132 25.29 4.32 -5.78
N PHE A 133 25.07 4.58 -7.06
CA PHE A 133 24.22 3.75 -7.91
C PHE A 133 24.95 3.14 -9.12
N THR A 134 26.14 3.65 -9.47
CA THR A 134 27.01 3.06 -10.50
C THR A 134 27.88 1.95 -9.91
N GLY A 135 28.19 0.94 -10.73
CA GLY A 135 29.15 -0.11 -10.34
C GLY A 135 28.63 -1.22 -9.41
N GLY A 136 27.36 -1.17 -8.98
CA GLY A 136 26.68 -2.25 -8.25
C GLY A 136 27.20 -2.48 -6.83
N ARG A 137 26.60 -1.78 -5.86
CA ARG A 137 26.60 -2.18 -4.45
C ARG A 137 25.18 -2.08 -3.91
#